data_AF-A0A933F0T8-F1
#
_entry.id   AF-A0A933F0T8-F1
#
_cell.length_a   1.000
_cell.length_b   1.000
_cell.length_c   1.000
_cell.angle_alpha   90.00
_cell.angle_beta   90.00
_cell.angle_gamma   90.00
#
_symmetry.space_group_name_H-M   'P 1'
#
loop_
_entity.id
_entity.type
_entity.pdbx_description
1 polymer ?
#
loop_
_entity_poly.entity_id
_entity_poly.type
_entity_poly.pdbx_seq_one_letter_code
_entity_poly.pdbx_strand_id
1 'polypeptide(L)' 'GECAYVIGDFAGAIDAFEKVVRDYPKGDKVAGALLKTGISYGRLKNTEEAKKYYRMVIQRFPKSDEARIAKERLAER' A
#
# COMPACT_ATOMS: atom_id res chain seq x y z
N GLY A 1 7.63 -9.32 -8.77
CA GLY A 1 6.96 -8.21 -8.08
C GLY A 1 5.51 -8.05 -8.52
N GLU A 2 5.24 -8.01 -9.81
CA GLU A 2 3.91 -7.63 -10.33
C GLU A 2 2.89 -8.78 -10.49
N CYS A 3 3.30 -10.04 -10.30
CA CYS A 3 2.45 -11.20 -10.59
C CYS A 3 1.49 -11.63 -9.46
N ALA A 4 1.65 -11.18 -8.23
CA ALA A 4 0.82 -11.64 -7.10
C ALA A 4 -0.61 -11.05 -7.09
N TYR A 5 -0.85 -9.96 -7.82
CA TYR A 5 -2.18 -9.34 -7.90
C TYR A 5 -3.18 -10.18 -8.71
N VAL A 6 -2.69 -11.11 -9.55
CA VAL A 6 -3.50 -11.87 -10.52
C VAL A 6 -4.16 -13.11 -9.89
N ILE A 7 -3.64 -13.62 -8.77
CA ILE A 7 -4.08 -14.91 -8.19
C ILE A 7 -5.09 -14.71 -7.03
N GLY A 8 -5.42 -13.46 -6.68
CA GLY A 8 -6.23 -13.17 -5.49
C GLY A 8 -5.48 -13.41 -4.17
N ASP A 9 -4.17 -13.70 -4.25
CA ASP A 9 -3.30 -13.81 -3.08
C ASP A 9 -2.80 -12.43 -2.64
N PHE A 10 -3.74 -11.66 -2.09
CA PHE A 10 -3.46 -10.36 -1.49
C PHE A 10 -2.52 -10.50 -0.28
N ALA A 11 -2.52 -11.66 0.39
CA ALA A 11 -1.64 -11.94 1.53
C ALA A 11 -0.17 -12.06 1.08
N GLY A 12 0.12 -12.83 0.03
CA GLY A 12 1.47 -12.91 -0.53
C GLY A 12 1.97 -11.57 -1.09
N ALA A 13 1.07 -10.75 -1.64
CA ALA A 13 1.42 -9.40 -2.08
C ALA A 13 1.85 -8.49 -0.90
N ILE A 14 1.17 -8.58 0.25
CA ILE A 14 1.53 -7.84 1.46
C ILE A 14 2.95 -8.22 1.91
N ASP A 15 3.27 -9.52 2.01
CA ASP A 15 4.62 -9.97 2.42
C ASP A 15 5.72 -9.46 1.47
N ALA A 16 5.45 -9.50 0.16
CA ALA A 16 6.37 -8.99 -0.85
C ALA A 16 6.58 -7.47 -0.72
N PHE A 17 5.53 -6.70 -0.45
CA PHE A 17 5.62 -5.27 -0.24
C PHE A 17 6.32 -4.93 1.08
N GLU A 18 6.08 -5.69 2.15
CA GLU A 18 6.80 -5.52 3.43
C GLU A 18 8.30 -5.76 3.27
N LYS A 19 8.70 -6.77 2.48
CA LYS A 19 10.12 -6.95 2.12
C LYS A 19 10.68 -5.71 1.41
N VAL A 20 9.96 -5.12 0.46
CA VAL A 20 10.42 -3.90 -0.23
C VAL A 20 10.56 -2.72 0.73
N VAL A 21 9.62 -2.55 1.66
CA VAL A 21 9.68 -1.49 2.68
C VAL A 21 10.89 -1.69 3.59
N ARG A 22 11.20 -2.94 3.95
CA ARG A 22 12.34 -3.30 4.80
C ARG A 22 13.69 -3.14 4.10
N ASP A 23 13.80 -3.62 2.88
CA ASP A 23 15.04 -3.58 2.10
C ASP A 23 15.32 -2.18 1.54
N TYR A 24 14.28 -1.40 1.23
CA TYR A 24 14.42 -0.10 0.56
C TYR A 24 13.72 1.06 1.28
N PRO A 25 13.88 1.28 2.59
CA PRO A 25 13.02 2.16 3.40
C PRO A 25 12.94 3.63 2.97
N LYS A 26 13.84 4.09 2.09
CA LYS A 26 13.92 5.47 1.58
C LYS A 26 13.72 5.60 0.06
N GLY A 27 13.45 4.50 -0.65
CA GLY A 27 13.24 4.56 -2.10
C GLY A 27 11.82 4.96 -2.45
N ASP A 28 11.62 5.72 -3.54
CA ASP A 28 10.30 6.06 -4.09
C ASP A 28 9.40 4.84 -4.29
N LYS A 29 9.99 3.65 -4.53
CA LYS A 29 9.28 2.38 -4.68
C LYS A 29 8.51 1.95 -3.41
N VAL A 30 8.86 2.48 -2.24
CA VAL A 30 8.18 2.17 -0.97
C VAL A 30 6.80 2.79 -0.91
N ALA A 31 6.62 4.01 -1.44
CA ALA A 31 5.32 4.66 -1.48
C ALA A 31 4.32 3.82 -2.30
N GLY A 32 4.75 3.34 -3.48
CA GLY A 32 4.01 2.39 -4.30
C GLY A 32 3.73 1.06 -3.62
N ALA A 33 4.70 0.47 -2.94
CA ALA A 33 4.52 -0.78 -2.20
C ALA A 33 3.46 -0.63 -1.09
N LEU A 34 3.58 0.39 -0.24
CA LEU A 34 2.64 0.66 0.85
C LEU A 34 1.23 0.99 0.35
N LEU A 35 1.10 1.75 -0.75
CA LEU A 35 -0.20 2.02 -1.36
C LEU A 35 -0.85 0.71 -1.82
N LYS A 36 -0.11 -0.13 -2.56
CA LYS A 36 -0.62 -1.41 -3.04
C LYS A 36 -1.00 -2.34 -1.87
N THR A 37 -0.23 -2.35 -0.79
CA THR A 37 -0.58 -3.04 0.46
C THR A 37 -1.94 -2.58 0.99
N GLY A 38 -2.17 -1.28 1.11
CA GLY A 38 -3.46 -0.74 1.54
C GLY A 38 -4.62 -1.14 0.62
N ILE A 39 -4.39 -1.16 -0.69
CA ILE A 39 -5.38 -1.61 -1.67
C ILE A 39 -5.70 -3.10 -1.49
N SER A 40 -4.70 -3.94 -1.30
CA SER A 40 -4.85 -5.37 -1.03
C SER A 40 -5.69 -5.62 0.23
N TYR A 41 -5.42 -4.90 1.32
CA TYR A 41 -6.25 -5.00 2.53
C TYR A 41 -7.71 -4.58 2.29
N GLY A 42 -7.94 -3.53 1.49
CA GLY A 42 -9.29 -3.12 1.10
C GLY A 42 -10.03 -4.20 0.31
N ARG A 43 -9.31 -4.90 -0.59
CA ARG A 43 -9.85 -6.06 -1.33
C ARG A 43 -10.16 -7.25 -0.42
N LEU A 44 -9.37 -7.45 0.64
CA LEU A 44 -9.61 -8.45 1.68
C LEU A 44 -10.75 -8.07 2.65
N LYS A 45 -11.52 -7.02 2.37
CA LYS A 45 -12.53 -6.43 3.27
C LYS A 45 -11.97 -5.95 4.61
N ASN A 46 -10.65 -5.82 4.72
CA ASN A 46 -9.99 -5.29 5.92
C ASN A 46 -9.72 -3.79 5.74
N THR A 47 -10.79 -3.02 5.84
CA THR A 47 -10.76 -1.56 5.63
C THR A 47 -9.97 -0.83 6.72
N GLU A 48 -9.86 -1.40 7.92
CA GLU A 48 -9.08 -0.81 9.02
C GLU A 48 -7.59 -0.79 8.70
N GLU A 49 -7.03 -1.95 8.34
CA GLU A 49 -5.62 -2.03 7.96
C GLU A 49 -5.36 -1.26 6.67
N ALA A 50 -6.27 -1.30 5.68
CA ALA A 50 -6.15 -0.48 4.48
C ALA A 50 -5.94 1.02 4.80
N LYS A 51 -6.78 1.57 5.69
CA LYS A 51 -6.69 2.98 6.13
C LYS A 51 -5.40 3.28 6.89
N LYS A 52 -4.85 2.31 7.61
CA LYS A 52 -3.59 2.45 8.34
C LYS A 52 -2.42 2.58 7.37
N TYR A 53 -2.35 1.72 6.35
CA TYR A 53 -1.32 1.78 5.32
C TYR A 53 -1.44 3.05 4.46
N TYR A 54 -2.65 3.45 4.07
CA TYR A 54 -2.85 4.72 3.37
C TYR A 54 -2.35 5.93 4.19
N ARG A 55 -2.65 5.97 5.50
CA ARG A 55 -2.12 7.01 6.40
C ARG A 55 -0.59 6.97 6.50
N MET A 56 0.03 5.80 6.53
CA MET A 56 1.49 5.68 6.53
C MET A 56 2.11 6.25 5.25
N VAL A 57 1.52 5.99 4.07
CA VAL A 57 1.99 6.59 2.81
C VAL A 57 1.88 8.11 2.88
N ILE A 58 0.76 8.63 3.37
CA ILE A 58 0.53 10.08 3.46
C ILE A 58 1.52 10.74 4.43
N GLN A 59 1.82 10.10 5.56
CA GLN A 59 2.75 10.64 6.55
C GLN A 59 4.21 10.55 6.10
N ARG A 60 4.61 9.44 5.48
CA ARG A 60 6.01 9.22 5.06
C ARG A 60 6.33 9.85 3.71
N PHE A 61 5.38 9.84 2.79
CA PHE A 61 5.54 10.30 1.41
C PHE A 61 4.49 11.34 1.01
N PRO A 62 4.28 12.43 1.79
CA PRO A 62 3.20 13.39 1.56
C PRO A 62 3.24 14.09 0.18
N LYS A 63 4.40 14.08 -0.49
CA LYS A 63 4.63 14.71 -1.79
C LYS A 63 4.59 13.74 -2.96
N SER A 64 4.42 12.43 -2.74
CA SER A 64 4.36 11.44 -3.81
C SER A 64 2.93 11.31 -4.37
N ASP A 65 2.81 10.89 -5.62
CA ASP A 65 1.51 10.61 -6.24
C ASP A 65 0.72 9.54 -5.47
N GLU A 66 1.41 8.58 -4.87
CA GLU A 66 0.78 7.53 -4.07
C GLU A 66 0.13 8.06 -2.81
N ALA A 67 0.68 9.10 -2.17
CA ALA A 67 0.00 9.75 -1.05
C ALA A 67 -1.26 10.48 -1.47
N ARG A 68 -1.29 11.06 -2.68
CA ARG A 68 -2.50 11.66 -3.24
C ARG A 68 -3.57 10.58 -3.46
N ILE A 69 -3.22 9.48 -4.12
CA ILE A 69 -4.14 8.35 -4.34
C ILE A 69 -4.61 7.75 -3.00
N ALA A 70 -3.70 7.59 -2.03
CA ALA A 70 -4.03 7.10 -0.70
C ALA A 70 -5.05 8.02 0.02
N LYS A 71 -4.93 9.34 -0.11
CA LYS A 71 -5.90 10.31 0.45
C LYS A 71 -7.27 10.14 -0.19
N GLU A 72 -7.33 10.04 -1.51
CA GLU A 72 -8.58 9.83 -2.24
C GLU A 72 -9.28 8.55 -1.77
N ARG A 73 -8.53 7.43 -1.71
CA ARG A 73 -9.04 6.14 -1.21
C ARG A 73 -9.47 6.17 0.26
N LEU A 74 -8.82 6.99 1.09
CA LEU A 74 -9.20 7.16 2.50
C LEU A 74 -10.48 7.98 2.66
N ALA A 75 -10.75 8.87 1.71
CA ALA A 75 -11.90 9.77 1.68
C ALA A 75 -13.13 9.15 0.98
N GLU A 76 -12.93 8.20 0.06
CA GLU A 76 -14.01 7.37 -0.49
C GLU A 76 -14.66 6.56 0.65
N ARG A 77 -15.95 6.80 0.88
CA ARG A 77 -16.72 6.36 2.05
C ARG A 77 -17.87 5.44 1.63
#